data_AF-A0A0N4Z0I8-F1
#
_entry.id   AF-A0A0N4Z0I8-F1
#
_cell.length_a   1.000
_cell.length_b   1.000
_cell.length_c   1.000
_cell.angle_alpha   90.00
_cell.angle_beta   90.00
_cell.angle_gamma   90.00
#
_symmetry.space_group_name_H-M   'P 1'
#
loop_
_entity.id
_entity.type
_entity.pdbx_description
1 polymer ?
#
loop_
_entity_poly.entity_id
_entity_poly.type
_entity_poly.pdbx_seq_one_letter_code
_entity_poly.pdbx_strand_id
1 'polypeptide(L)'
;MTKLLLTISLFFIVTFIQSTILPIKNEPPYPVSRGTPLVKNNNLICVNGHKSGLKCICKPGFSGEFCQNKMYCINYNRTNEGECDGCLDHYEGSYCDVPICKHGKASEKDQKCICDEPYSGEFCDKFNKADVLLFHNQKMRMFGPIGFLAIIPMALIYYCCEKDSKKRKIRRYAKILEGEEFEVCHKAVKKILEDK
;
A
#
# COMPACT_ATOMS: atom_id res chain seq x y z
N MET A 1 -23.85 34.12 -1.85
CA MET A 1 -22.76 33.51 -2.63
C MET A 1 -21.81 32.67 -1.77
N THR A 2 -21.51 33.05 -0.52
CA THR A 2 -20.67 32.27 0.42
C THR A 2 -21.22 30.87 0.76
N LYS A 3 -22.53 30.72 0.97
CA LYS A 3 -23.15 29.40 1.22
C LYS A 3 -23.06 28.44 0.02
N LEU A 4 -23.10 28.98 -1.21
CA LEU A 4 -23.03 28.18 -2.45
C LEU A 4 -21.61 27.68 -2.72
N LEU A 5 -20.57 28.49 -2.42
CA LEU A 5 -19.17 28.06 -2.52
C LEU A 5 -18.79 27.02 -1.45
N LEU A 6 -19.33 27.14 -0.22
CA LEU A 6 -19.12 26.16 0.84
C LEU A 6 -19.77 24.81 0.51
N THR A 7 -20.97 24.80 -0.08
CA THR A 7 -21.63 23.56 -0.50
C THR A 7 -20.91 22.91 -1.68
N ILE A 8 -20.39 23.70 -2.64
CA ILE A 8 -19.61 23.18 -3.77
C ILE A 8 -18.27 22.60 -3.28
N SER A 9 -17.59 23.27 -2.33
CA SER A 9 -16.36 22.76 -1.71
C SER A 9 -16.59 21.45 -0.94
N LEU A 10 -17.69 21.32 -0.19
CA LEU A 10 -18.03 20.04 0.47
C LEU A 10 -18.36 18.94 -0.55
N PHE A 11 -19.08 19.26 -1.63
CA PHE A 11 -19.43 18.29 -2.68
C PHE A 11 -18.19 17.77 -3.41
N PHE A 12 -17.20 18.63 -3.69
CA PHE A 12 -15.93 18.22 -4.30
C PHE A 12 -15.08 17.34 -3.37
N ILE A 13 -15.13 17.54 -2.05
CA ILE A 13 -14.42 16.68 -1.08
C ILE A 13 -15.06 15.28 -1.02
N VAL A 14 -16.40 15.20 -1.05
CA VAL A 14 -17.13 13.91 -0.98
C VAL A 14 -17.00 13.10 -2.29
N THR A 15 -16.99 13.75 -3.46
CA THR A 15 -16.81 13.05 -4.75
C THR A 15 -15.36 12.61 -5.00
N PHE A 16 -14.37 13.26 -4.38
CA PHE A 16 -12.96 12.85 -4.45
C PHE A 16 -12.68 11.58 -3.63
N ILE A 17 -13.41 11.35 -2.53
CA ILE A 17 -13.26 10.12 -1.72
C ILE A 17 -13.80 8.91 -2.49
N GLN A 18 -14.89 9.06 -3.25
CA GLN A 18 -15.49 7.96 -4.03
C GLN A 18 -14.65 7.53 -5.25
N SER A 19 -13.76 8.39 -5.76
CA SER A 19 -12.99 8.17 -7.00
C SER A 19 -11.60 7.58 -6.79
N THR A 20 -11.19 7.29 -5.55
CA THR A 20 -9.87 6.70 -5.22
C THR A 20 -9.85 5.17 -5.15
N ILE A 21 -10.93 4.48 -5.52
CA ILE A 21 -10.89 3.03 -5.76
C ILE A 21 -10.63 2.80 -7.25
N LEU A 22 -9.38 3.02 -7.69
CA LEU A 22 -8.93 2.49 -8.98
C LEU A 22 -8.55 1.01 -8.76
N PRO A 23 -9.17 0.06 -9.49
CA PRO A 23 -8.76 -1.33 -9.45
C PRO A 23 -7.39 -1.46 -10.11
N ILE A 24 -6.39 -1.92 -9.35
CA ILE A 24 -5.07 -2.26 -9.89
C ILE A 24 -5.25 -3.49 -10.79
N LYS A 25 -5.19 -3.29 -12.10
CA LYS A 25 -5.18 -4.33 -13.15
C LYS A 25 -4.39 -3.75 -14.34
N ASN A 26 -3.28 -4.28 -14.84
CA ASN A 26 -2.60 -5.57 -14.75
C ASN A 26 -1.07 -5.37 -14.79
N GLU A 27 -0.33 -6.34 -14.29
CA GLU A 27 1.09 -6.56 -14.55
C GLU A 27 1.27 -7.85 -15.37
N PRO A 28 2.09 -7.85 -16.44
CA PRO A 28 2.79 -9.08 -16.81
C PRO A 28 4.23 -8.85 -17.36
N PRO A 29 5.09 -9.89 -17.46
CA PRO A 29 4.91 -11.29 -17.05
C PRO A 29 6.02 -11.80 -16.12
N TYR A 30 5.68 -12.29 -14.94
CA TYR A 30 6.46 -13.37 -14.33
C TYR A 30 6.03 -14.70 -14.97
N PRO A 31 6.93 -15.68 -15.14
CA PRO A 31 6.57 -16.94 -15.76
C PRO A 31 5.51 -17.66 -14.92
N VAL A 32 4.32 -17.81 -15.51
CA VAL A 32 3.30 -18.72 -15.02
C VAL A 32 3.81 -20.13 -15.27
N SER A 33 4.43 -20.72 -14.26
CA SER A 33 4.48 -22.18 -14.15
C SER A 33 3.04 -22.67 -14.11
N ARG A 34 2.56 -23.21 -15.23
CA ARG A 34 1.33 -23.99 -15.30
C ARG A 34 1.50 -25.19 -14.37
N GLY A 35 1.06 -25.04 -13.12
CA GLY A 35 0.61 -26.17 -12.34
C GLY A 35 -0.61 -26.71 -13.07
N THR A 36 -0.45 -27.85 -13.71
CA THR A 36 -1.54 -28.64 -14.25
C THR A 36 -2.62 -28.84 -13.18
N PRO A 37 -3.91 -28.91 -13.55
CA PRO A 37 -4.91 -29.40 -12.62
C PRO A 37 -4.47 -30.81 -12.23
N LEU A 38 -4.17 -31.02 -10.94
CA LEU A 38 -3.97 -32.38 -10.43
C LEU A 38 -5.32 -33.08 -10.52
N VAL A 39 -5.46 -33.73 -11.68
CA VAL A 39 -6.32 -34.85 -11.98
C VAL A 39 -6.50 -35.66 -10.70
N LYS A 40 -7.76 -35.86 -10.34
CA LYS A 40 -8.23 -36.92 -9.44
C LYS A 40 -7.53 -38.22 -9.82
N ASN A 41 -6.43 -38.56 -9.15
CA ASN A 41 -5.64 -39.73 -9.52
C ASN A 41 -5.17 -40.47 -8.27
N ASN A 42 -5.41 -41.78 -8.27
CA ASN A 42 -4.98 -42.76 -7.26
C ASN A 42 -3.44 -42.91 -7.15
N ASN A 43 -2.67 -41.99 -7.75
CA ASN A 43 -1.23 -41.92 -7.75
C ASN A 43 -0.75 -40.90 -6.71
N LEU A 44 -0.95 -41.24 -5.44
CA LEU A 44 -0.21 -40.61 -4.35
C LEU A 44 1.30 -40.78 -4.61
N ILE A 45 2.01 -39.67 -4.84
CA ILE A 45 3.46 -39.64 -5.04
C ILE A 45 4.11 -39.20 -3.73
N CYS A 46 5.02 -40.03 -3.21
CA CYS A 46 5.82 -39.71 -2.04
C CYS A 46 7.23 -39.33 -2.50
N VAL A 47 7.66 -38.09 -2.26
CA VAL A 47 8.94 -37.57 -2.75
C VAL A 47 10.12 -38.24 -2.04
N ASN A 48 10.11 -38.23 -0.70
CA ASN A 48 11.14 -38.83 0.14
C ASN A 48 10.56 -39.90 1.08
N GLY A 49 9.76 -40.81 0.53
CA GLY A 49 9.05 -41.82 1.32
C GLY A 49 8.61 -43.00 0.49
N HIS A 50 7.78 -43.84 1.08
CA HIS A 50 7.07 -44.90 0.37
C HIS A 50 5.57 -44.83 0.67
N LYS A 51 4.77 -45.33 -0.27
CA LYS A 51 3.31 -45.32 -0.17
C LYS A 51 2.86 -46.45 0.77
N SER A 52 2.03 -46.12 1.74
CA SER A 52 1.32 -47.09 2.59
C SER A 52 -0.17 -46.78 2.53
N GLY A 53 -0.89 -47.51 1.68
CA GLY A 53 -2.31 -47.27 1.39
C GLY A 53 -2.56 -45.91 0.73
N LEU A 54 -3.25 -45.03 1.46
CA LEU A 54 -3.60 -43.66 1.03
C LEU A 54 -2.71 -42.57 1.66
N LYS A 55 -1.63 -42.94 2.36
CA LYS A 55 -0.70 -41.99 2.98
C LYS A 55 0.75 -42.30 2.61
N CYS A 56 1.61 -41.30 2.71
CA CYS A 56 3.05 -41.47 2.57
C CYS A 56 3.69 -41.71 3.94
N ILE A 57 4.55 -42.71 4.02
CA ILE A 57 5.45 -42.91 5.17
C ILE A 57 6.81 -42.34 4.77
N CYS A 58 7.22 -41.28 5.46
CA CYS A 58 8.43 -40.54 5.15
C CYS A 58 9.69 -41.25 5.64
N LYS A 59 10.79 -41.09 4.89
CA LYS A 59 12.12 -41.49 5.35
C LYS A 59 12.54 -40.61 6.53
N PRO A 60 13.45 -41.09 7.40
CA PRO A 60 13.95 -40.29 8.52
C PRO A 60 14.48 -38.93 8.06
N GLY A 61 14.02 -37.85 8.70
CA GLY A 61 14.42 -36.49 8.37
C GLY A 61 13.56 -35.79 7.31
N PHE A 62 12.44 -36.38 6.91
CA PHE A 62 11.46 -35.75 6.02
C PHE A 62 10.06 -35.79 6.62
N SER A 63 9.26 -34.77 6.31
CA SER A 63 7.89 -34.56 6.80
C SER A 63 6.97 -34.03 5.67
N GLY A 64 5.72 -33.76 6.01
CA GLY A 64 4.70 -33.27 5.09
C GLY A 64 3.87 -34.39 4.44
N GLU A 65 2.72 -34.02 3.88
CA GLU A 65 1.74 -34.96 3.31
C GLU A 65 2.34 -35.89 2.24
N PHE A 66 3.30 -35.37 1.45
CA PHE A 66 3.98 -36.09 0.37
C PHE A 66 5.46 -36.31 0.66
N CYS A 67 5.91 -36.14 1.90
CA CYS A 67 7.33 -36.23 2.31
C CYS A 67 8.24 -35.25 1.53
N GLN A 68 7.70 -34.08 1.20
CA GLN A 68 8.39 -33.04 0.43
C GLN A 68 9.24 -32.11 1.31
N ASN A 69 8.90 -32.02 2.59
CA ASN A 69 9.57 -31.14 3.53
C ASN A 69 10.75 -31.85 4.17
N LYS A 70 11.89 -31.17 4.29
CA LYS A 70 13.05 -31.62 5.06
C LYS A 70 12.92 -31.13 6.51
N MET A 71 13.20 -32.01 7.45
CA MET A 71 13.18 -31.68 8.89
C MET A 71 14.53 -31.10 9.32
N TYR A 72 14.51 -30.05 10.13
CA TYR A 72 15.70 -29.41 10.68
C TYR A 72 15.77 -29.57 12.21
N CYS A 73 15.87 -30.82 12.68
CA CYS A 73 16.02 -31.11 14.11
C CYS A 73 17.46 -30.84 14.61
N ILE A 74 17.60 -30.40 15.87
CA ILE A 74 18.89 -30.31 16.57
C ILE A 74 19.50 -31.71 16.69
N ASN A 75 20.78 -31.85 16.31
CA ASN A 75 21.55 -33.10 16.39
C ASN A 75 20.89 -34.32 15.73
N TYR A 76 19.91 -34.12 14.85
CA TYR A 76 19.08 -35.19 14.26
C TYR A 76 18.32 -36.05 15.29
N ASN A 77 18.14 -35.56 16.53
CA ASN A 77 17.38 -36.26 17.57
C ASN A 77 15.88 -36.19 17.28
N ARG A 78 15.21 -37.35 17.41
CA ARG A 78 13.77 -37.49 17.15
C ARG A 78 13.12 -38.25 18.30
N THR A 79 11.88 -37.90 18.61
CA THR A 79 11.05 -38.63 19.55
C THR A 79 10.65 -39.99 18.95
N ASN A 80 10.12 -40.88 19.79
CA ASN A 80 9.64 -42.20 19.35
C ASN A 80 8.47 -42.09 18.34
N GLU A 81 7.79 -40.95 18.32
CA GLU A 81 6.68 -40.63 17.41
C GLU A 81 7.17 -40.06 16.07
N GLY A 82 8.48 -39.79 15.95
CA GLY A 82 9.12 -39.26 14.75
C GLY A 82 9.20 -37.74 14.69
N GLU A 83 8.75 -37.03 15.73
CA GLU A 83 8.87 -35.57 15.87
C GLU A 83 10.30 -35.17 16.27
N CYS A 84 10.66 -33.90 16.07
CA CYS A 84 11.96 -33.39 16.54
C CYS A 84 11.90 -33.10 18.04
N ASP A 85 12.97 -33.47 18.78
CA ASP A 85 13.12 -33.09 20.20
C ASP A 85 13.42 -31.58 20.38
N GLY A 86 14.00 -30.97 19.34
CA GLY A 86 14.19 -29.52 19.23
C GLY A 86 14.55 -29.10 17.81
N CYS A 87 14.32 -27.84 17.46
CA CYS A 87 14.55 -27.30 16.13
C CYS A 87 15.87 -26.54 16.01
N LEU A 88 16.53 -26.66 14.86
CA LEU A 88 17.64 -25.78 14.51
C LEU A 88 17.17 -24.32 14.51
N ASP A 89 18.11 -23.41 14.72
CA ASP A 89 17.85 -21.98 14.64
C ASP A 89 17.15 -21.65 13.31
N HIS A 90 16.11 -20.82 13.39
CA HIS A 90 15.24 -20.39 12.28
C HIS A 90 14.23 -21.40 11.75
N TYR A 91 13.98 -22.51 12.45
CA TYR A 91 12.89 -23.44 12.12
C TYR A 91 11.97 -23.69 13.33
N GLU A 92 10.70 -23.97 13.05
CA GLU A 92 9.67 -24.24 14.04
C GLU A 92 8.71 -25.36 13.59
N GLY A 93 7.77 -25.72 14.48
CA GLY A 93 6.84 -26.83 14.31
C GLY A 93 7.34 -28.13 14.95
N SER A 94 6.45 -29.10 15.15
CA SER A 94 6.82 -30.37 15.78
C SER A 94 7.83 -31.19 14.96
N TYR A 95 7.86 -30.98 13.64
CA TYR A 95 8.83 -31.60 12.73
C TYR A 95 9.96 -30.65 12.31
N CYS A 96 10.02 -29.43 12.86
CA CYS A 96 11.01 -28.39 12.52
C CYS A 96 11.15 -28.18 11.01
N ASP A 97 10.02 -28.14 10.32
CA ASP A 97 9.92 -28.10 8.87
C ASP A 97 9.32 -26.79 8.35
N VAL A 98 8.94 -25.87 9.25
CA VAL A 98 8.46 -24.54 8.94
C VAL A 98 9.57 -23.52 9.22
N PRO A 99 10.01 -22.72 8.23
CA PRO A 99 11.00 -21.67 8.48
C PRO A 99 10.38 -20.49 9.24
N ILE A 100 11.11 -19.96 10.21
CA ILE A 100 10.72 -18.77 10.97
C ILE A 100 11.13 -17.53 10.17
N CYS A 101 10.13 -16.79 9.68
CA CYS A 101 10.33 -15.58 8.88
C CYS A 101 10.28 -14.33 9.77
N LYS A 102 11.32 -13.50 9.80
CA LYS A 102 11.33 -12.27 10.62
C LYS A 102 10.36 -11.20 10.11
N HIS A 103 10.34 -10.98 8.80
CA HIS A 103 9.51 -9.96 8.13
C HIS A 103 8.84 -10.55 6.90
N GLY A 104 7.78 -11.34 7.13
CA GLY A 104 7.06 -12.01 6.06
C GLY A 104 6.30 -13.22 6.58
N LYS A 105 6.05 -14.19 5.69
CA LYS A 105 5.30 -15.42 6.00
C LYS A 105 5.97 -16.64 5.39
N ALA A 106 5.84 -17.79 6.04
CA ALA A 106 6.27 -19.06 5.46
C ALA A 106 5.36 -19.43 4.28
N SER A 107 5.95 -19.94 3.19
CA SER A 107 5.20 -20.47 2.06
C SER A 107 4.54 -21.81 2.42
N GLU A 108 3.30 -22.01 1.98
CA GLU A 108 2.57 -23.27 2.22
C GLU A 108 3.08 -24.44 1.37
N LYS A 109 3.77 -24.14 0.26
CA LYS A 109 4.21 -25.14 -0.72
C LYS A 109 5.70 -25.44 -0.64
N ASP A 110 6.47 -24.43 -0.26
CA ASP A 110 7.92 -24.48 -0.22
C ASP A 110 8.39 -24.14 1.19
N GLN A 111 9.46 -24.78 1.66
CA GLN A 111 10.08 -24.45 2.95
C GLN A 111 10.92 -23.17 2.85
N LYS A 112 10.29 -22.07 2.46
CA LYS A 112 10.91 -20.77 2.25
C LYS A 112 10.02 -19.65 2.78
N CYS A 113 10.67 -18.56 3.18
CA CYS A 113 9.96 -17.34 3.54
C CYS A 113 9.61 -16.51 2.31
N ILE A 114 8.38 -15.99 2.31
CA ILE A 114 7.91 -14.94 1.41
C ILE A 114 8.06 -13.63 2.18
N CYS A 115 9.01 -12.79 1.77
CA CYS A 115 9.34 -11.57 2.49
C CYS A 115 8.43 -10.40 2.13
N ASP A 116 8.10 -9.58 3.12
CA ASP A 116 7.45 -8.30 2.89
C ASP A 116 8.48 -7.30 2.35
N GLU A 117 8.13 -6.49 1.36
CA GLU A 117 9.01 -5.40 0.90
C GLU A 117 9.22 -4.36 2.02
N PRO A 118 10.45 -3.85 2.23
CA PRO A 118 11.68 -4.02 1.44
C PRO A 118 12.66 -5.08 2.01
N TYR A 119 12.17 -6.05 2.77
CA TYR A 119 12.99 -7.09 3.40
C TYR A 119 13.32 -8.22 2.42
N SER A 120 14.45 -8.89 2.65
CA SER A 120 14.97 -9.96 1.79
C SER A 120 15.79 -10.97 2.60
N GLY A 121 16.33 -11.99 1.92
CA GLY A 121 17.08 -13.08 2.55
C GLY A 121 16.22 -14.33 2.75
N GLU A 122 16.86 -15.42 3.15
CA GLU A 122 16.20 -16.73 3.31
C GLU A 122 15.13 -16.72 4.42
N PHE A 123 15.38 -15.95 5.48
CA PHE A 123 14.47 -15.78 6.63
C PHE A 123 13.93 -14.35 6.77
N CYS A 124 14.02 -13.56 5.69
CA CYS A 124 13.57 -12.16 5.66
C CYS A 124 14.20 -11.26 6.74
N ASP A 125 15.48 -11.52 7.03
CA ASP A 125 16.26 -10.82 8.04
C ASP A 125 17.21 -9.77 7.44
N LYS A 126 17.42 -9.80 6.12
CA LYS A 126 18.26 -8.83 5.42
C LYS A 126 17.43 -7.63 5.00
N PHE A 127 17.95 -6.44 5.28
CA PHE A 127 17.39 -5.18 4.80
C PHE A 127 18.53 -4.32 4.27
N ASN A 128 18.37 -3.77 3.07
CA ASN A 128 19.32 -2.81 2.51
C ASN A 128 18.74 -1.41 2.64
N LYS A 129 19.52 -0.48 3.20
CA LYS A 129 19.11 0.92 3.35
C LYS A 129 18.77 1.56 2.01
N ALA A 130 19.46 1.16 0.93
CA ALA A 130 19.18 1.67 -0.42
C ALA A 130 17.78 1.27 -0.89
N ASP A 131 17.39 0.01 -0.68
CA ASP A 131 16.09 -0.52 -1.11
C ASP A 131 14.94 0.08 -0.31
N VAL A 132 15.15 0.31 1.00
CA VAL A 132 14.20 1.01 1.88
C VAL A 132 13.97 2.44 1.38
N LEU A 133 15.04 3.17 1.10
CA LEU A 133 14.97 4.54 0.60
C LEU A 133 14.28 4.57 -0.77
N LEU A 134 14.60 3.63 -1.65
CA LEU A 134 13.95 3.51 -2.96
C LEU A 134 12.45 3.23 -2.82
N PHE A 135 12.06 2.25 -2.00
CA PHE A 135 10.66 1.91 -1.73
C PHE A 135 9.87 3.08 -1.16
N HIS A 136 10.41 3.75 -0.14
CA HIS A 136 9.75 4.91 0.45
C HIS A 136 9.69 6.10 -0.49
N ASN A 137 10.74 6.37 -1.27
CA ASN A 137 10.74 7.45 -2.25
C ASN A 137 9.72 7.19 -3.37
N GLN A 138 9.63 5.94 -3.84
CA GLN A 138 8.62 5.55 -4.83
C GLN A 138 7.20 5.68 -4.28
N LYS A 139 6.97 5.23 -3.05
CA LYS A 139 5.69 5.38 -2.35
C LYS A 139 5.32 6.85 -2.14
N MET A 140 6.27 7.68 -1.73
CA MET A 140 6.06 9.13 -1.57
C MET A 140 5.80 9.84 -2.92
N ARG A 141 6.45 9.39 -4.00
CA ARG A 141 6.18 9.89 -5.36
C ARG A 141 4.73 9.64 -5.80
N MET A 142 4.13 8.54 -5.36
CA MET A 142 2.70 8.27 -5.58
C MET A 142 1.79 9.28 -4.86
N PHE A 143 2.16 9.74 -3.67
CA PHE A 143 1.42 10.75 -2.90
C PHE A 143 1.77 12.20 -3.27
N GLY A 144 2.84 12.41 -4.05
CA GLY A 144 3.31 13.73 -4.52
C GLY A 144 2.23 14.69 -5.07
N PRO A 145 1.30 14.26 -5.96
CA PRO A 145 0.29 15.17 -6.50
C PRO A 145 -0.71 15.69 -5.45
N ILE A 146 -0.85 15.01 -4.30
CA ILE A 146 -1.80 15.42 -3.25
C ILE A 146 -1.38 16.74 -2.60
N GLY A 147 -0.07 16.96 -2.41
CA GLY A 147 0.44 18.22 -1.89
C GLY A 147 0.12 19.41 -2.82
N PHE A 148 0.26 19.22 -4.13
CA PHE A 148 -0.10 20.24 -5.12
C PHE A 148 -1.61 20.48 -5.18
N LEU A 149 -2.41 19.41 -5.09
CA LEU A 149 -3.87 19.50 -5.01
C LEU A 149 -4.38 20.22 -3.76
N ALA A 150 -3.61 20.27 -2.66
CA ALA A 150 -3.95 21.04 -1.47
C ALA A 150 -3.65 22.54 -1.60
N ILE A 151 -2.65 22.92 -2.41
CA ILE A 151 -2.24 24.31 -2.61
C ILE A 151 -3.24 25.06 -3.51
N ILE A 152 -3.78 24.39 -4.52
CA ILE A 152 -4.72 25.01 -5.49
C ILE A 152 -5.98 25.58 -4.79
N PRO A 153 -6.70 24.84 -3.91
CA PRO A 153 -7.84 25.38 -3.17
C PRO A 153 -7.48 26.58 -2.29
N MET A 154 -6.33 26.53 -1.60
CA MET A 154 -5.87 27.64 -0.77
C MET A 154 -5.58 28.90 -1.60
N ALA A 155 -4.95 28.74 -2.77
CA ALA A 155 -4.70 29.83 -3.70
C ALA A 155 -6.01 30.42 -4.26
N LEU A 156 -6.99 29.58 -4.61
CA LEU A 156 -8.31 30.03 -5.08
C LEU A 156 -9.07 30.79 -3.98
N ILE A 157 -9.08 30.29 -2.74
CA ILE A 157 -9.70 30.96 -1.60
C ILE A 157 -9.02 32.32 -1.36
N TYR A 158 -7.69 32.37 -1.39
CA TYR A 158 -6.93 33.61 -1.25
C TYR A 158 -7.30 34.63 -2.33
N TYR A 159 -7.32 34.21 -3.60
CA TYR A 159 -7.71 35.07 -4.73
C TYR A 159 -9.14 35.61 -4.59
N CYS A 160 -10.10 34.76 -4.21
CA CYS A 160 -11.47 35.19 -3.94
C CYS A 160 -11.55 36.20 -2.80
N CYS A 161 -10.82 35.97 -1.70
CA CYS A 161 -10.77 36.88 -0.56
C CYS A 161 -10.20 38.26 -0.94
N GLU A 162 -9.13 38.28 -1.74
CA GLU A 162 -8.52 39.52 -2.21
C GLU A 162 -9.48 40.31 -3.12
N LYS A 163 -10.16 39.63 -4.05
CA LYS A 163 -11.14 40.24 -4.95
C LYS A 163 -12.31 40.87 -4.18
N ASP A 164 -12.83 40.16 -3.18
CA ASP A 164 -13.92 40.67 -2.32
C ASP A 164 -13.46 41.82 -1.42
N SER A 165 -12.21 41.81 -0.96
CA SER A 165 -11.60 42.92 -0.22
C SER A 165 -11.54 44.19 -1.09
N LYS A 166 -11.02 44.09 -2.32
CA LYS A 166 -10.96 45.21 -3.29
C LYS A 166 -12.35 45.76 -3.61
N LYS A 167 -13.33 44.88 -3.82
CA LYS A 167 -14.74 45.28 -4.08
C LYS A 167 -15.35 46.05 -2.91
N ARG A 168 -15.08 45.62 -1.67
CA ARG A 168 -15.53 46.34 -0.46
C ARG A 168 -14.85 47.70 -0.30
N LYS A 169 -13.58 47.83 -0.69
CA LYS A 169 -12.86 49.12 -0.72
C LYS A 169 -13.55 50.09 -1.68
N ILE A 170 -13.78 49.68 -2.93
CA ILE A 170 -14.44 50.51 -3.95
C ILE A 170 -15.84 50.96 -3.50
N ARG A 171 -16.65 50.06 -2.95
CA ARG A 171 -18.00 50.41 -2.44
C ARG A 171 -17.96 51.46 -1.33
N ARG A 172 -16.97 51.41 -0.45
CA ARG A 172 -16.81 52.42 0.63
C ARG A 172 -16.47 53.78 0.05
N TYR A 173 -15.53 53.84 -0.89
CA TYR A 173 -15.19 55.10 -1.57
C TYR A 173 -16.35 55.66 -2.40
N ALA A 174 -17.10 54.82 -3.12
CA ALA A 174 -18.24 55.27 -3.89
C ALA A 174 -19.33 55.91 -3.01
N LYS A 175 -19.65 55.30 -1.86
CA LYS A 175 -20.63 55.87 -0.91
C LYS A 175 -20.20 57.21 -0.31
N ILE A 176 -18.89 57.43 -0.13
CA ILE A 176 -18.36 58.72 0.35
C ILE A 176 -18.58 59.79 -0.71
N LEU A 177 -18.38 59.46 -1.99
CA LEU A 177 -18.54 60.38 -3.11
C LEU A 177 -20.02 60.66 -3.46
N GLU A 178 -20.92 59.69 -3.28
CA GLU A 178 -22.38 59.86 -3.50
C GLU A 178 -23.03 60.81 -2.47
N GLY A 179 -22.35 61.12 -1.36
CA GLY A 179 -22.80 62.13 -0.40
C GLY A 179 -22.60 63.57 -0.86
N GLU A 180 -21.87 63.78 -1.96
CA GLU A 180 -21.74 65.04 -2.68
C GLU A 180 -22.71 65.01 -3.88
N GLU A 181 -23.36 66.13 -4.24
CA GLU A 181 -24.53 66.23 -5.17
C GLU A 181 -24.34 65.73 -6.64
N PHE A 182 -23.36 64.89 -6.93
CA PHE A 182 -23.05 64.41 -8.28
C PHE A 182 -23.34 62.92 -8.48
N GLU A 183 -23.75 62.54 -9.69
CA GLU A 183 -24.03 61.15 -10.08
C GLU A 183 -22.71 60.35 -10.21
N VAL A 184 -22.43 59.44 -9.26
CA VAL A 184 -21.15 58.72 -9.19
C VAL A 184 -21.15 57.42 -9.99
N CYS A 185 -20.29 57.33 -11.00
CA CYS A 185 -20.05 56.08 -11.76
C CYS A 185 -19.00 55.19 -11.08
N HIS A 186 -19.39 54.00 -10.61
CA HIS A 186 -18.50 53.03 -9.96
C HIS A 186 -17.28 52.58 -10.80
N LYS A 187 -17.36 52.65 -12.15
CA LYS A 187 -16.21 52.34 -13.03
C LYS A 187 -15.11 53.39 -12.94
N ALA A 188 -15.46 54.68 -12.78
CA ALA A 188 -14.50 55.77 -12.66
C ALA A 188 -13.72 55.67 -11.33
N VAL A 189 -14.41 55.37 -10.23
CA VAL A 189 -13.80 55.17 -8.90
C VAL A 189 -12.78 54.02 -8.91
N LYS A 190 -13.08 52.93 -9.62
CA LYS A 190 -12.14 51.80 -9.75
C LYS A 190 -10.84 52.23 -10.43
N LYS A 191 -10.92 53.00 -11.52
CA LYS A 191 -9.74 53.44 -12.28
C LYS A 191 -8.82 54.34 -11.46
N ILE A 192 -9.39 55.27 -10.69
CA ILE A 192 -8.65 56.17 -9.78
C ILE A 192 -7.89 55.39 -8.69
N LEU A 193 -8.43 54.26 -8.24
CA LEU A 193 -7.81 53.43 -7.22
C LEU A 193 -6.73 52.46 -7.76
N GLU A 194 -6.67 52.25 -9.09
CA GLU A 194 -5.67 51.41 -9.76
C GLU A 194 -4.48 52.24 -10.29
N ASP A 195 -4.66 53.54 -10.54
CA ASP A 195 -3.62 54.48 -11.00
C ASP A 195 -2.72 55.05 -9.87
N LYS A 196 -2.79 54.50 -8.65
CA LYS A 196 -2.07 54.98 -7.46
C LYS A 196 -1.20 53.90 -6.85
#